data_AF-M5BLA7-F1
#
_entry.id   AF-M5BLA7-F1
#
_cell.length_a   1.000
_cell.length_b   1.000
_cell.length_c   1.000
_cell.angle_alpha   90.00
_cell.angle_beta   90.00
_cell.angle_gamma   90.00
#
_symmetry.space_group_name_H-M   'P 1'
#
loop_
_entity.id
_entity.type
_entity.pdbx_description
1 polymer ?
#
loop_
_entity_poly.entity_id
_entity_poly.type
_entity_poly.pdbx_seq_one_letter_code
_entity_poly.pdbx_strand_id
1 'polypeptide(L)'
;MEVFMAIIHNGESRLCFSLKQVSYARYWLHAYGLTSEPLPLPSSHYLLTLNDLRGLPSPVSYKTVSELRNALKDVGKHNKRVKTFAGDFELGGLRTVFERVRSVWGEHRGTWMAIDFEGWEMDHTIITEFGWSVVRWEPEEVGTTDPKEGEKPEEVKLKEVREEGHWTVKEYVAYRNGKYVKDNRDRYDFGNTEIMPKAIFKRRIGELITKYAAEGPLYLVFHDRYGDVK
;
A
#
# COMPACT_ATOMS: atom_id res chain seq x y z
N MET A 1 -18.59 -25.77 5.10
CA MET A 1 -17.74 -26.36 4.04
C MET A 1 -16.49 -25.52 3.90
N GLU A 2 -15.32 -26.11 4.11
CA GLU A 2 -14.04 -25.46 3.88
C GLU A 2 -13.62 -25.65 2.42
N VAL A 3 -13.13 -24.59 1.78
CA VAL A 3 -12.50 -24.59 0.46
C VAL A 3 -11.30 -23.66 0.49
N PHE A 4 -10.56 -23.55 -0.61
CA PHE A 4 -9.38 -22.70 -0.69
C PHE A 4 -9.60 -21.56 -1.69
N MET A 5 -9.28 -20.33 -1.30
CA MET A 5 -9.20 -19.21 -2.22
C MET A 5 -7.79 -19.17 -2.83
N ALA A 6 -7.72 -19.28 -4.15
CA ALA A 6 -6.48 -19.23 -4.92
C ALA A 6 -6.50 -18.02 -5.88
N ILE A 7 -5.34 -17.40 -6.09
CA ILE A 7 -5.15 -16.31 -7.06
C ILE A 7 -4.15 -16.78 -8.10
N ILE A 8 -4.55 -16.83 -9.37
CA ILE A 8 -3.69 -17.23 -10.48
C ILE A 8 -2.87 -16.05 -11.02
N HIS A 9 -1.85 -16.33 -11.84
CA HIS A 9 -0.90 -15.30 -12.33
C HIS A 9 -1.54 -14.15 -13.11
N ASN A 10 -2.71 -14.32 -13.69
CA ASN A 10 -3.44 -13.24 -14.35
C ASN A 10 -4.28 -12.37 -13.39
N GLY A 11 -4.21 -12.61 -12.08
CA GLY A 11 -4.95 -11.89 -11.05
C GLY A 11 -6.36 -12.42 -10.78
N GLU A 12 -6.85 -13.40 -11.53
CA GLU A 12 -8.15 -13.99 -11.26
C GLU A 12 -8.15 -14.81 -9.96
N SER A 13 -9.24 -14.70 -9.22
CA SER A 13 -9.52 -15.51 -8.04
C SER A 13 -10.31 -16.78 -8.40
N ARG A 14 -10.04 -17.88 -7.70
CA ARG A 14 -10.72 -19.16 -7.82
C ARG A 14 -10.98 -19.75 -6.44
N LEU A 15 -12.21 -20.25 -6.24
CA LEU A 15 -12.50 -21.14 -5.12
C LEU A 15 -12.19 -22.58 -5.55
N CYS A 16 -11.30 -23.23 -4.82
CA CYS A 16 -10.71 -24.51 -5.16
C CYS A 16 -10.95 -25.54 -4.06
N PHE A 17 -11.09 -26.80 -4.47
CA PHE A 17 -10.98 -27.94 -3.57
C PHE A 17 -9.56 -28.48 -3.61
N SER A 18 -9.06 -28.94 -2.48
CA SER A 18 -7.83 -29.73 -2.45
C SER A 18 -8.05 -31.10 -3.09
N LEU A 19 -6.97 -31.71 -3.58
CA LEU A 19 -7.02 -33.07 -4.13
C LEU A 19 -7.52 -34.11 -3.10
N LYS A 20 -7.24 -33.88 -1.81
CA LYS A 20 -7.76 -34.71 -0.71
C LYS A 20 -9.29 -34.63 -0.63
N GLN A 21 -9.86 -33.42 -0.73
CA GLN A 21 -11.31 -33.23 -0.73
C GLN A 21 -11.98 -33.87 -1.95
N VAL A 22 -11.39 -33.71 -3.14
CA VAL A 22 -11.89 -34.37 -4.36
C VAL A 22 -11.83 -35.90 -4.22
N SER A 23 -10.73 -36.44 -3.70
CA SER A 23 -10.59 -37.88 -3.47
C SER A 23 -11.63 -38.40 -2.48
N TYR A 24 -11.85 -37.69 -1.37
CA TYR A 24 -12.88 -38.03 -0.40
C TYR A 24 -14.27 -38.06 -1.04
N ALA A 25 -14.63 -37.02 -1.80
CA ALA A 25 -15.93 -36.95 -2.47
C ALA A 25 -16.16 -38.12 -3.44
N ARG A 26 -15.13 -38.51 -4.21
CA ARG A 26 -15.18 -39.67 -5.13
C ARG A 26 -15.51 -40.97 -4.39
N TYR A 27 -14.79 -41.25 -3.30
CA TYR A 27 -15.03 -42.45 -2.50
C TYR A 27 -16.38 -42.42 -1.80
N TRP A 28 -16.77 -41.26 -1.26
CA TRP A 28 -18.05 -41.08 -0.58
C TRP A 28 -19.24 -41.37 -1.51
N LEU A 29 -19.22 -40.87 -2.74
CA LEU A 29 -20.28 -41.13 -3.73
C LEU A 29 -20.44 -42.62 -4.04
N HIS A 30 -19.32 -43.32 -4.23
CA HIS A 30 -19.34 -44.76 -4.48
C HIS A 30 -19.80 -45.57 -3.25
N ALA A 31 -19.28 -45.26 -2.07
CA ALA A 31 -19.64 -45.95 -0.84
C ALA A 31 -21.14 -45.83 -0.48
N TYR A 32 -21.78 -44.74 -0.89
CA TYR A 32 -23.22 -44.52 -0.72
C TYR A 32 -24.06 -45.05 -1.89
N GLY A 33 -23.45 -45.77 -2.85
CA GLY A 33 -24.15 -46.38 -3.98
C GLY A 33 -24.68 -45.38 -5.01
N LEU A 34 -24.20 -44.13 -5.00
CA LEU A 34 -24.59 -43.11 -5.98
C LEU A 34 -23.85 -43.29 -7.31
N THR A 35 -22.75 -44.05 -7.30
CA THR A 35 -22.04 -44.50 -8.50
C THR A 35 -21.75 -46.00 -8.39
N SER A 36 -21.79 -46.71 -9.52
CA SER A 36 -21.50 -48.15 -9.58
C SER A 36 -20.01 -48.47 -9.37
N GLU A 37 -19.14 -47.54 -9.73
CA GLU A 37 -17.69 -47.62 -9.55
C GLU A 37 -17.16 -46.26 -9.03
N PRO A 38 -15.98 -46.23 -8.39
CA PRO A 38 -15.36 -44.97 -8.00
C PRO A 38 -15.05 -44.11 -9.22
N LEU A 39 -15.55 -42.87 -9.24
CA LEU A 39 -15.23 -41.90 -10.30
C LEU A 39 -13.71 -41.78 -10.46
N PRO A 40 -13.13 -41.63 -11.66
CA PRO A 40 -11.68 -41.50 -11.84
C PRO A 40 -11.15 -40.21 -11.19
N LEU A 41 -9.85 -40.19 -10.86
CA LEU A 41 -9.20 -38.94 -10.48
C LEU A 41 -9.17 -38.00 -11.69
N PRO A 42 -9.32 -36.68 -11.50
CA PRO A 42 -9.06 -35.73 -12.55
C PRO A 42 -7.62 -35.86 -13.04
N SER A 43 -7.41 -35.75 -14.35
CA SER A 43 -6.06 -35.70 -14.93
C SER A 43 -5.28 -34.52 -14.36
N SER A 44 -3.96 -34.69 -14.19
CA SER A 44 -3.06 -33.63 -13.72
C SER A 44 -3.12 -32.37 -14.56
N HIS A 45 -3.45 -32.49 -15.85
CA HIS A 45 -3.65 -31.34 -16.76
C HIS A 45 -4.77 -30.40 -16.35
N TYR A 46 -5.72 -30.84 -15.52
CA TYR A 46 -6.83 -30.03 -15.03
C TYR A 46 -6.63 -29.55 -13.59
N LEU A 47 -5.50 -29.89 -12.97
CA LEU A 47 -5.19 -29.49 -11.60
C LEU A 47 -4.32 -28.24 -11.62
N LEU A 48 -4.68 -27.27 -10.78
CA LEU A 48 -3.80 -26.15 -10.47
C LEU A 48 -2.70 -26.64 -9.53
N THR A 49 -1.46 -26.42 -9.90
CA THR A 49 -0.29 -26.62 -9.05
C THR A 49 0.05 -25.32 -8.32
N LEU A 50 0.89 -25.37 -7.28
CA LEU A 50 1.31 -24.16 -6.57
C LEU A 50 2.07 -23.18 -7.47
N ASN A 51 2.73 -23.67 -8.53
CA ASN A 51 3.45 -22.82 -9.49
C ASN A 51 2.50 -22.01 -10.38
N ASP A 52 1.24 -22.42 -10.50
CA ASP A 52 0.22 -21.70 -11.29
C ASP A 52 -0.40 -20.53 -10.52
N LEU A 53 -0.01 -20.35 -9.25
CA LEU A 53 -0.60 -19.40 -8.32
C LEU A 53 0.38 -18.28 -7.93
N ARG A 54 -0.15 -17.09 -7.64
CA ARG A 54 0.62 -15.93 -7.11
C ARG A 54 1.01 -16.08 -5.63
N GLY A 55 0.66 -17.19 -5.00
CA GLY A 55 0.92 -17.45 -3.59
C GLY A 55 0.19 -18.70 -3.10
N LEU A 56 0.37 -19.01 -1.82
CA LEU A 56 -0.30 -20.14 -1.18
C LEU A 56 -1.82 -19.88 -1.09
N PRO A 57 -2.67 -20.85 -1.49
CA PRO A 57 -4.11 -20.75 -1.31
C PRO A 57 -4.50 -20.56 0.15
N SER A 58 -5.44 -19.66 0.41
CA SER A 58 -5.93 -19.40 1.77
C SER A 58 -7.19 -20.21 2.06
N PRO A 59 -7.29 -20.92 3.20
CA PRO A 59 -8.51 -21.64 3.56
C PRO A 59 -9.65 -20.65 3.86
N VAL A 60 -10.84 -20.96 3.37
CA VAL A 60 -12.07 -20.18 3.59
C VAL A 60 -13.22 -21.12 3.90
N SER A 61 -13.99 -20.80 4.93
CA SER A 61 -15.10 -21.62 5.40
C SER A 61 -16.44 -20.91 5.21
N TYR A 62 -17.37 -21.60 4.57
CA TYR A 62 -18.76 -21.14 4.40
C TYR A 62 -19.69 -22.01 5.23
N LYS A 63 -20.52 -21.39 6.06
CA LYS A 63 -21.46 -22.08 6.95
C LYS A 63 -22.73 -22.49 6.21
N THR A 64 -23.14 -21.69 5.23
CA THR A 64 -24.39 -21.91 4.49
C THR A 64 -24.18 -21.99 2.98
N VAL A 65 -25.12 -22.62 2.28
CA VAL A 65 -25.14 -22.68 0.80
C VAL A 65 -25.31 -21.27 0.21
N SER A 66 -26.06 -20.40 0.88
CA SER A 66 -26.26 -19.01 0.46
C SER A 66 -24.95 -18.22 0.46
N GLU A 67 -24.16 -18.34 1.54
CA GLU A 67 -22.83 -17.72 1.63
C GLU A 67 -21.90 -18.20 0.51
N LEU A 68 -21.84 -19.50 0.24
CA LEU A 68 -21.02 -20.06 -0.83
C LEU A 68 -21.45 -19.53 -2.21
N ARG A 69 -22.76 -19.45 -2.47
CA ARG A 69 -23.29 -18.89 -3.73
C ARG A 69 -22.95 -17.41 -3.89
N ASN A 70 -23.01 -16.64 -2.82
CA ASN A 70 -22.63 -15.23 -2.85
C ASN A 70 -21.13 -15.06 -3.08
N ALA A 71 -20.29 -15.86 -2.41
CA ALA A 71 -18.85 -15.87 -2.64
C ALA A 71 -18.50 -16.20 -4.10
N LEU A 72 -19.15 -17.19 -4.70
CA LEU A 72 -18.98 -17.51 -6.13
C LEU A 72 -19.36 -16.33 -7.05
N LYS A 73 -20.45 -15.61 -6.73
CA LYS A 73 -20.84 -14.40 -7.47
C LYS A 73 -19.79 -13.30 -7.35
N ASP A 74 -19.25 -13.10 -6.16
CA ASP A 74 -18.28 -12.04 -5.90
C ASP A 74 -16.93 -12.33 -6.54
N VAL A 75 -16.49 -13.60 -6.51
CA VAL A 75 -15.36 -14.09 -7.32
C VAL A 75 -15.60 -13.82 -8.81
N GLY A 76 -16.81 -14.09 -9.30
CA GLY A 76 -17.20 -13.82 -10.69
C GLY A 76 -17.13 -12.33 -11.05
N LYS A 77 -17.65 -11.44 -10.18
CA LYS A 77 -17.57 -9.98 -10.36
C LYS A 77 -16.12 -9.50 -10.34
N HIS A 78 -15.31 -10.01 -9.41
CA HIS A 78 -13.89 -9.69 -9.31
C HIS A 78 -13.17 -10.09 -10.60
N ASN A 79 -13.34 -11.33 -11.08
CA ASN A 79 -12.70 -11.80 -12.29
C ASN A 79 -13.15 -11.04 -13.54
N LYS A 80 -14.42 -10.61 -13.61
CA LYS A 80 -14.89 -9.71 -14.68
C LYS A 80 -14.13 -8.38 -14.66
N ARG A 81 -13.98 -7.76 -13.48
CA ARG A 81 -13.19 -6.53 -13.33
C ARG A 81 -11.75 -6.76 -13.75
N VAL A 82 -11.10 -7.81 -13.23
CA VAL A 82 -9.73 -8.18 -13.61
C VAL A 82 -9.58 -8.36 -15.11
N LYS A 83 -10.53 -9.04 -15.78
CA LYS A 83 -10.53 -9.20 -17.24
C LYS A 83 -10.68 -7.89 -18.01
N THR A 84 -11.45 -6.93 -17.50
CA THR A 84 -11.52 -5.57 -18.06
C THR A 84 -10.17 -4.85 -17.98
N PHE A 85 -9.33 -5.20 -17.00
CA PHE A 85 -7.98 -4.67 -16.84
C PHE A 85 -6.87 -5.59 -17.41
N ALA A 86 -7.21 -6.78 -17.93
CA ALA A 86 -6.25 -7.80 -18.37
C ALA A 86 -5.52 -7.46 -19.69
N GLY A 87 -5.69 -6.24 -20.21
CA GLY A 87 -4.86 -5.69 -21.28
C GLY A 87 -3.64 -4.93 -20.76
N ASP A 88 -3.62 -4.53 -19.48
CA ASP A 88 -2.57 -3.69 -18.92
C ASP A 88 -2.31 -4.05 -17.45
N PHE A 89 -1.48 -5.09 -17.26
CA PHE A 89 -1.10 -5.60 -15.95
C PHE A 89 -0.45 -4.54 -15.06
N GLU A 90 0.18 -3.53 -15.65
CA GLU A 90 0.78 -2.40 -14.94
C GLU A 90 -0.30 -1.52 -14.32
N LEU A 91 -1.35 -1.18 -15.05
CA LEU A 91 -2.49 -0.42 -14.53
C LEU A 91 -3.22 -1.16 -13.39
N GLY A 92 -3.38 -2.48 -13.50
CA GLY A 92 -3.95 -3.31 -12.44
C GLY A 92 -3.09 -3.31 -11.15
N GLY A 93 -1.77 -3.37 -11.32
CA GLY A 93 -0.81 -3.22 -10.22
C GLY A 93 -0.88 -1.85 -9.57
N LEU A 94 -0.86 -0.78 -10.37
CA LEU A 94 -0.98 0.60 -9.92
C LEU A 94 -2.28 0.84 -9.15
N ARG A 95 -3.42 0.33 -9.65
CA ARG A 95 -4.70 0.45 -8.93
C ARG A 95 -4.67 -0.25 -7.58
N THR A 96 -4.06 -1.43 -7.50
CA THR A 96 -3.95 -2.18 -6.24
C THR A 96 -3.13 -1.40 -5.21
N VAL A 97 -2.00 -0.83 -5.64
CA VAL A 97 -1.17 0.03 -4.78
C VAL A 97 -1.93 1.28 -4.35
N PHE A 98 -2.63 1.94 -5.28
CA PHE A 98 -3.45 3.12 -5.00
C PHE A 98 -4.52 2.83 -3.96
N GLU A 99 -5.27 1.73 -4.09
CA GLU A 99 -6.32 1.36 -3.14
C GLU A 99 -5.75 1.06 -1.74
N ARG A 100 -4.59 0.42 -1.67
CA ARG A 100 -3.89 0.17 -0.41
C ARG A 100 -3.48 1.49 0.26
N VAL A 101 -2.86 2.39 -0.50
CA VAL A 101 -2.45 3.72 -0.01
C VAL A 101 -3.67 4.51 0.48
N ARG A 102 -4.76 4.52 -0.31
CA ARG A 102 -6.01 5.20 0.03
C ARG A 102 -6.64 4.67 1.33
N SER A 103 -6.63 3.35 1.54
CA SER A 103 -7.12 2.74 2.80
C SER A 103 -6.31 3.22 4.00
N VAL A 104 -4.98 3.10 3.92
CA VAL A 104 -4.07 3.50 5.01
C VAL A 104 -4.18 5.00 5.32
N TRP A 105 -4.32 5.83 4.29
CA TRP A 105 -4.57 7.27 4.45
C TRP A 105 -5.92 7.52 5.16
N GLY A 106 -7.00 6.86 4.73
CA GLY A 106 -8.32 6.98 5.34
C GLY A 106 -8.42 6.44 6.77
N GLU A 107 -7.52 5.53 7.14
CA GLU A 107 -7.33 5.05 8.52
C GLU A 107 -6.52 6.02 9.39
N HIS A 108 -6.08 7.17 8.85
CA HIS A 108 -5.26 8.16 9.56
C HIS A 108 -3.99 7.56 10.17
N ARG A 109 -3.40 6.59 9.46
CA ARG A 109 -2.32 5.75 9.98
C ARG A 109 -0.95 6.27 9.56
N GLY A 110 -0.07 6.41 10.54
CA GLY A 110 1.35 6.74 10.35
C GLY A 110 1.58 8.19 9.93
N THR A 111 2.81 8.45 9.50
CA THR A 111 3.26 9.78 9.08
C THR A 111 3.56 9.76 7.58
N TRP A 112 3.11 10.78 6.85
CA TRP A 112 3.31 10.93 5.41
C TRP A 112 4.23 12.10 5.18
N MET A 113 5.39 11.86 4.57
CA MET A 113 6.39 12.88 4.32
C MET A 113 6.65 12.99 2.82
N ALA A 114 6.25 14.11 2.23
CA ALA A 114 6.69 14.46 0.89
C ALA A 114 8.07 15.12 0.97
N ILE A 115 8.98 14.68 0.11
CA ILE A 115 10.34 15.22 0.01
C ILE A 115 10.70 15.47 -1.44
N ASP A 116 11.50 16.51 -1.65
CA ASP A 116 11.96 16.94 -2.96
C ASP A 116 13.36 17.54 -2.85
N PHE A 117 14.27 17.06 -3.70
CA PHE A 117 15.66 17.54 -3.73
C PHE A 117 15.94 18.31 -5.01
N GLU A 118 16.49 19.51 -4.86
CA GLU A 118 16.97 20.27 -5.99
C GLU A 118 18.49 20.21 -6.07
N GLY A 119 18.99 19.91 -7.27
CA GLY A 119 20.40 19.89 -7.60
C GLY A 119 20.77 20.99 -8.59
N TRP A 120 22.05 21.33 -8.64
CA TRP A 120 22.53 22.26 -9.66
C TRP A 120 22.48 21.60 -11.04
N GLU A 121 21.88 22.28 -12.00
CA GLU A 121 21.60 21.75 -13.35
C GLU A 121 22.85 21.41 -14.17
N MET A 122 24.03 21.91 -13.79
CA MET A 122 25.30 21.60 -14.45
C MET A 122 26.08 20.47 -13.77
N ASP A 123 25.76 20.16 -12.51
CA ASP A 123 26.33 19.04 -11.75
C ASP A 123 25.35 18.58 -10.67
N HIS A 124 24.65 17.48 -10.97
CA HIS A 124 23.62 16.93 -10.10
C HIS A 124 24.16 16.27 -8.81
N THR A 125 25.48 16.23 -8.59
CA THR A 125 26.07 15.84 -7.30
C THR A 125 26.02 16.96 -6.28
N ILE A 126 25.77 18.20 -6.73
CA ILE A 126 25.63 19.39 -5.90
C ILE A 126 24.15 19.58 -5.58
N ILE A 127 23.70 19.00 -4.47
CA ILE A 127 22.37 19.22 -3.90
C ILE A 127 22.33 20.59 -3.26
N THR A 128 21.48 21.47 -3.78
CA THR A 128 21.39 22.87 -3.37
C THR A 128 20.27 23.11 -2.37
N GLU A 129 19.19 22.33 -2.45
CA GLU A 129 17.93 22.59 -1.73
C GLU A 129 17.25 21.29 -1.34
N PHE A 130 16.44 21.36 -0.29
CA PHE A 130 15.59 20.27 0.18
C PHE A 130 14.27 20.86 0.66
N GLY A 131 13.21 20.51 -0.06
CA GLY A 131 11.83 20.79 0.32
C GLY A 131 11.21 19.59 1.02
N TRP A 132 10.42 19.83 2.07
CA TRP A 132 9.69 18.77 2.73
C TRP A 132 8.34 19.25 3.26
N SER A 133 7.38 18.35 3.31
CA SER A 133 6.13 18.52 4.04
C SER A 133 5.73 17.20 4.70
N VAL A 134 5.11 17.30 5.87
CA VAL A 134 4.68 16.18 6.71
C VAL A 134 3.21 16.34 7.04
N VAL A 135 2.47 15.25 6.93
CA VAL A 135 1.10 15.11 7.43
C VAL A 135 1.05 13.92 8.38
N ARG A 136 0.44 14.12 9.55
CA ARG A 136 0.23 13.10 10.58
C ARG A 136 -1.05 13.39 11.36
N TRP A 137 -1.44 12.48 12.24
CA TRP A 137 -2.64 12.62 13.05
C TRP A 137 -2.31 12.49 14.53
N GLU A 138 -2.82 13.41 15.34
CA GLU A 138 -2.71 13.41 16.80
C GLU A 138 -4.10 13.33 17.43
N PRO A 139 -4.24 12.73 18.63
CA PRO A 139 -5.48 12.81 19.39
C PRO A 139 -5.87 14.27 19.62
N GLU A 140 -7.12 14.62 19.33
CA GLU A 140 -7.68 15.90 19.72
C GLU A 140 -7.80 15.90 21.25
N GLU A 141 -7.22 16.91 21.93
CA GLU A 141 -7.36 17.05 23.38
C GLU A 141 -8.84 17.24 23.72
N VAL A 142 -9.49 16.19 24.19
CA VAL A 142 -10.83 16.28 24.77
C VAL A 142 -10.64 16.81 26.19
N GLY A 143 -11.14 18.01 26.46
CA GLY A 143 -11.18 18.56 27.82
C GLY A 143 -11.76 17.50 28.77
N THR A 144 -11.07 17.25 29.89
CA THR A 144 -11.39 16.20 30.84
C THR A 144 -12.78 16.38 31.44
N THR A 145 -13.79 15.82 30.79
CA THR A 145 -15.05 15.44 31.43
C THR A 145 -14.98 13.96 31.70
N ASP A 146 -14.98 13.60 32.98
CA ASP A 146 -15.02 12.21 33.42
C ASP A 146 -16.20 11.49 32.72
N PRO A 147 -15.95 10.34 32.08
CA PRO A 147 -17.01 9.60 31.40
C PRO A 147 -18.06 9.17 32.42
N LYS A 148 -19.34 9.40 32.12
CA LYS A 148 -20.44 8.93 32.97
C LYS A 148 -20.56 7.42 32.85
N GLU A 149 -20.81 6.76 33.97
CA GLU A 149 -20.94 5.30 34.05
C GLU A 149 -22.05 4.81 33.09
N GLY A 150 -21.66 4.06 32.04
CA GLY A 150 -22.55 3.52 31.01
C GLY A 150 -22.36 4.09 29.60
N GLU A 151 -21.52 5.10 29.40
CA GLU A 151 -21.17 5.61 28.07
C GLU A 151 -20.16 4.69 27.37
N LYS A 152 -20.41 4.38 26.09
CA LYS A 152 -19.45 3.64 25.25
C LYS A 152 -18.18 4.49 25.11
N PRO A 153 -16.98 3.88 25.04
CA PRO A 153 -15.76 4.64 24.78
C PRO A 153 -15.96 5.48 23.52
N GLU A 154 -15.91 6.80 23.67
CA GLU A 154 -16.03 7.73 22.55
C GLU A 154 -14.90 7.45 21.56
N GLU A 155 -15.21 7.48 20.27
CA GLU A 155 -14.19 7.41 19.23
C GLU A 155 -13.19 8.55 19.45
N VAL A 156 -11.91 8.20 19.65
CA VAL A 156 -10.84 9.20 19.79
C VAL A 156 -10.79 10.00 18.50
N LYS A 157 -11.22 11.26 18.57
CA LYS A 157 -11.10 12.18 17.44
C LYS A 157 -9.63 12.45 17.17
N LEU A 158 -9.25 12.33 15.90
CA LEU A 158 -7.90 12.62 15.45
C LEU A 158 -7.89 13.95 14.70
N LYS A 159 -6.94 14.80 15.05
CA LYS A 159 -6.65 16.05 14.37
C LYS A 159 -5.47 15.87 13.43
N GLU A 160 -5.65 16.32 12.19
CA GLU A 160 -4.55 16.38 11.22
C GLU A 160 -3.56 17.48 11.61
N VAL A 161 -2.28 17.12 11.65
CA VAL A 161 -1.15 18.02 11.91
C VAL A 161 -0.29 18.09 10.67
N ARG A 162 0.02 19.31 10.25
CA ARG A 162 0.86 19.60 9.09
C ARG A 162 2.10 20.37 9.51
N GLU A 163 3.24 19.96 8.97
CA GLU A 163 4.53 20.63 9.14
C GLU A 163 5.20 20.70 7.77
N GLU A 164 5.89 21.79 7.48
CA GLU A 164 6.57 21.99 6.19
C GLU A 164 7.82 22.83 6.37
N GLY A 165 8.76 22.69 5.43
CA GLY A 165 9.99 23.44 5.46
C GLY A 165 10.76 23.39 4.15
N HIS A 166 11.65 24.36 4.02
CA HIS A 166 12.53 24.49 2.87
C HIS A 166 13.92 24.89 3.34
N TRP A 167 14.92 24.08 2.98
CA TRP A 167 16.31 24.24 3.40
C TRP A 167 17.23 24.42 2.20
N THR A 168 18.24 25.28 2.34
CA THR A 168 19.27 25.48 1.32
C THR A 168 20.67 25.39 1.90
N VAL A 169 21.63 25.02 1.06
CA VAL A 169 23.02 24.81 1.46
C VAL A 169 23.81 26.11 1.31
N LYS A 170 24.34 26.63 2.43
CA LYS A 170 25.08 27.90 2.50
C LYS A 170 26.28 27.96 1.55
N GLU A 171 27.04 26.87 1.48
CA GLU A 171 28.21 26.75 0.63
C GLU A 171 27.85 26.78 -0.87
N TYR A 172 26.58 26.50 -1.19
CA TYR A 172 26.11 26.36 -2.56
C TYR A 172 25.21 27.50 -3.06
N VAL A 173 25.20 28.63 -2.37
CA VAL A 173 24.41 29.81 -2.75
C VAL A 173 24.72 30.30 -4.17
N ALA A 174 25.97 30.19 -4.62
CA ALA A 174 26.40 30.62 -5.95
C ALA A 174 25.96 29.68 -7.08
N TYR A 175 25.60 28.43 -6.78
CA TYR A 175 25.12 27.47 -7.78
C TYR A 175 23.64 27.70 -8.00
N ARG A 176 23.30 28.49 -9.02
CA ARG A 176 21.93 28.83 -9.40
C ARG A 176 21.56 28.09 -10.68
N ASN A 177 20.31 27.66 -10.75
CA ASN A 177 19.72 27.14 -11.98
C ASN A 177 19.25 28.32 -12.85
N GLY A 178 18.74 28.04 -14.05
CA GLY A 178 18.14 29.05 -14.94
C GLY A 178 18.45 28.83 -16.42
N LYS A 179 19.38 27.93 -16.76
CA LYS A 179 19.73 27.61 -18.14
C LYS A 179 18.82 26.56 -18.75
N TYR A 180 18.52 25.49 -18.00
CA TYR A 180 17.70 24.36 -18.43
C TYR A 180 16.46 24.18 -17.54
N VAL A 181 16.60 24.46 -16.25
CA VAL A 181 15.51 24.40 -15.26
C VAL A 181 15.30 25.77 -14.65
N LYS A 182 14.05 26.11 -14.32
CA LYS A 182 13.71 27.38 -13.68
C LYS A 182 14.28 27.44 -12.26
N ASP A 183 14.90 28.56 -11.93
CA ASP A 183 15.34 28.83 -10.56
C ASP A 183 14.17 29.33 -9.69
N ASN A 184 13.73 28.48 -8.76
CA ASN A 184 12.68 28.80 -7.80
C ASN A 184 13.18 28.84 -6.34
N ARG A 185 14.49 28.83 -6.10
CA ARG A 185 15.08 28.73 -4.75
C ARG A 185 14.52 29.74 -3.75
N ASP A 186 14.35 30.97 -4.21
CA ASP A 186 13.93 32.10 -3.38
C ASP A 186 12.42 32.35 -3.46
N ARG A 187 11.65 31.37 -3.96
CA ARG A 187 10.19 31.48 -4.18
C ARG A 187 9.42 30.44 -3.37
N TYR A 188 9.88 30.16 -2.16
CA TYR A 188 9.16 29.28 -1.26
C TYR A 188 7.95 30.00 -0.65
N ASP A 189 6.75 29.56 -1.01
CA ASP A 189 5.49 30.24 -0.66
C ASP A 189 4.95 29.84 0.72
N PHE A 190 5.47 28.78 1.34
CA PHE A 190 4.91 28.15 2.54
C PHE A 190 5.66 28.50 3.84
N GLY A 191 6.54 29.50 3.80
CA GLY A 191 7.28 29.96 4.97
C GLY A 191 8.61 30.58 4.62
N ASN A 192 9.60 30.35 5.49
CA ASN A 192 10.95 30.89 5.31
C ASN A 192 11.93 29.79 4.92
N THR A 193 12.77 30.08 3.94
CA THR A 193 13.91 29.23 3.59
C THR A 193 14.98 29.31 4.70
N GLU A 194 15.35 28.18 5.28
CA GLU A 194 16.49 28.10 6.20
C GLU A 194 17.79 27.84 5.43
N ILE A 195 18.78 28.70 5.63
CA ILE A 195 20.11 28.55 5.02
C ILE A 195 21.05 27.93 6.06
N MET A 196 21.67 26.80 5.73
CA MET A 196 22.54 26.10 6.68
C MET A 196 23.81 25.51 6.04
N PRO A 197 24.88 25.30 6.83
CA PRO A 197 26.08 24.61 6.33
C PRO A 197 25.78 23.18 5.87
N LYS A 198 26.47 22.71 4.84
CA LYS A 198 26.30 21.38 4.23
C LYS A 198 26.32 20.23 5.24
N ALA A 199 27.21 20.30 6.23
CA ALA A 199 27.32 19.29 7.28
C ALA A 199 26.04 19.22 8.14
N ILE A 200 25.45 20.38 8.47
CA ILE A 200 24.22 20.49 9.23
C ILE A 200 23.03 20.07 8.37
N PHE A 201 23.01 20.47 7.10
CA PHE A 201 21.98 20.08 6.13
C PHE A 201 21.79 18.57 6.06
N LYS A 202 22.86 17.82 5.80
CA LYS A 202 22.81 16.35 5.74
C LYS A 202 22.33 15.73 7.05
N ARG A 203 22.83 16.25 8.18
CA ARG A 203 22.46 15.75 9.50
C ARG A 203 20.98 15.98 9.79
N ARG A 204 20.46 17.19 9.55
CA ARG A 204 19.05 17.54 9.84
C ARG A 204 18.07 16.74 9.00
N ILE A 205 18.39 16.43 7.74
CA ILE A 205 17.55 15.55 6.92
C ILE A 205 17.47 14.15 7.53
N GLY A 206 18.61 13.59 7.94
CA GLY A 206 18.65 12.29 8.63
C GLY A 206 17.88 12.30 9.95
N GLU A 207 18.05 13.34 10.76
CA GLU A 207 17.33 13.54 12.03
C GLU A 207 15.82 13.66 11.80
N LEU A 208 15.39 14.40 10.78
CA LEU A 208 13.99 14.58 10.41
C LEU A 208 13.32 13.24 10.04
N ILE A 209 13.95 12.48 9.15
CA ILE A 209 13.44 11.16 8.74
C ILE A 209 13.43 10.19 9.94
N THR A 210 14.50 10.19 10.74
CA THR A 210 14.63 9.30 11.90
C THR A 210 13.58 9.62 12.97
N LYS A 211 13.32 10.91 13.23
CA LYS A 211 12.28 11.36 14.16
C LYS A 211 10.93 10.72 13.82
N TYR A 212 10.45 10.92 12.59
CA TYR A 212 9.12 10.43 12.21
C TYR A 212 9.06 8.92 12.01
N ALA A 213 10.15 8.28 11.60
CA ALA A 213 10.22 6.82 11.53
C ALA A 213 10.19 6.17 12.94
N ALA A 214 10.63 6.87 13.98
CA ALA A 214 10.58 6.37 15.36
C ALA A 214 9.16 6.42 15.97
N GLU A 215 8.30 7.31 15.47
CA GLU A 215 6.90 7.47 15.94
C GLU A 215 5.95 6.41 15.36
N GLY A 216 6.34 5.74 14.27
CA GLY A 216 5.54 4.70 13.63
C GLY A 216 5.87 4.53 12.14
N PRO A 217 4.95 3.94 11.34
CA PRO A 217 5.14 3.83 9.90
C PRO A 217 5.32 5.19 9.25
N LEU A 218 6.45 5.39 8.56
CA LEU A 218 6.74 6.56 7.75
C LEU A 218 6.56 6.23 6.26
N TYR A 219 5.68 6.97 5.60
CA TYR A 219 5.43 6.88 4.17
C TYR A 219 6.12 8.04 3.46
N LEU A 220 7.20 7.76 2.73
CA LEU A 220 7.89 8.75 1.91
C LEU A 220 7.17 8.92 0.56
N VAL A 221 6.89 10.17 0.20
CA VAL A 221 6.23 10.57 -1.04
C VAL A 221 7.22 11.36 -1.88
N PHE A 222 7.47 10.90 -3.10
CA PHE A 222 8.42 11.50 -4.04
C PHE A 222 7.68 11.96 -5.28
N HIS A 223 8.13 13.06 -5.90
CA HIS A 223 7.63 13.46 -7.21
C HIS A 223 8.33 12.66 -8.33
N ASP A 224 9.66 12.55 -8.27
CA ASP A 224 10.45 11.65 -9.11
C ASP A 224 11.49 10.91 -8.27
N ARG A 225 11.11 9.69 -7.84
CA ARG A 225 11.98 8.84 -7.02
C ARG A 225 13.39 8.69 -7.60
N TYR A 226 13.56 8.63 -8.93
CA TYR A 226 14.87 8.42 -9.54
C TYR A 226 15.73 9.69 -9.53
N GLY A 227 15.10 10.86 -9.52
CA GLY A 227 15.76 12.14 -9.29
C GLY A 227 16.17 12.33 -7.83
N ASP A 228 15.25 11.99 -6.91
CA ASP A 228 15.37 12.23 -5.47
C ASP A 228 16.26 11.22 -4.74
N VAL A 229 16.24 9.95 -5.16
CA VAL A 229 16.99 8.86 -4.55
C VAL A 229 18.01 8.33 -5.56
N LYS A 230 19.19 8.95 -5.56
CA LYS A 230 20.35 8.52 -6.35
C LYS A 230 21.31 7.62 -5.57
#